data_AF-A0AAD8PKJ1-F1
#
_entry.id   AF-A0AAD8PKJ1-F1
#
_cell.length_a   1.000
_cell.length_b   1.000
_cell.length_c   1.000
_cell.angle_alpha   90.00
_cell.angle_beta   90.00
_cell.angle_gamma   90.00
#
_symmetry.space_group_name_H-M   'P 1'
#
loop_
_entity.id
_entity.type
_entity.pdbx_description
1 polymer ?
#
loop_
_entity_poly.entity_id
_entity_poly.type
_entity_poly.pdbx_seq_one_letter_code
_entity_poly.pdbx_strand_id
1 'polypeptide(L)'
;MVVTGHARLNDGETVLKLTLGNDNVDNDERAFLAWVPEHTLQAKDAEAVYQYWESLPGGRDYQLGYMHQWAANRRLGRHEQHNVKWEIFRVLKFRVRKRETELLVHWQGYREEESSWVLERDLDQQSPEAVTSFWKQHLKSVKAAPWKRTRRR
;
A
#
# COMPACT_ATOMS: atom_id res chain seq x y z
N MET A 1 -0.49 -3.48 -20.44
CA MET A 1 0.46 -4.42 -19.80
C MET A 1 -0.33 -5.24 -18.80
N VAL A 2 0.02 -6.50 -18.57
CA VAL A 2 -0.77 -7.38 -17.70
C VAL A 2 0.13 -7.99 -16.63
N VAL A 3 -0.32 -7.91 -15.38
CA VAL A 3 0.32 -8.62 -14.27
C VAL A 3 -0.17 -10.05 -14.25
N THR A 4 0.76 -11.02 -14.25
CA THR A 4 0.41 -12.45 -14.37
C THR A 4 0.98 -13.32 -13.25
N GLY A 5 1.78 -12.74 -12.35
CA GLY A 5 2.44 -13.46 -11.28
C GLY A 5 2.94 -12.53 -10.20
N HIS A 6 3.22 -13.09 -9.03
CA HIS A 6 3.85 -12.39 -7.92
C HIS A 6 4.93 -13.28 -7.30
N ALA A 7 5.92 -12.66 -6.67
CA ALA A 7 6.93 -13.32 -5.87
C ALA A 7 7.33 -12.42 -4.71
N ARG A 8 7.96 -13.01 -3.69
CA ARG A 8 8.50 -12.27 -2.55
C ARG A 8 10.01 -12.42 -2.52
N LEU A 9 10.70 -11.28 -2.47
CA LEU A 9 12.14 -11.22 -2.36
C LEU A 9 12.59 -11.52 -0.92
N ASN A 10 13.87 -11.81 -0.74
CA ASN A 10 14.45 -12.19 0.56
C ASN A 10 14.43 -11.05 1.59
N ASP A 11 14.35 -9.82 1.14
CA ASP A 11 14.17 -8.61 1.96
C ASP A 11 12.70 -8.39 2.38
N GLY A 12 11.79 -9.23 1.88
CA GLY A 12 10.35 -9.16 2.15
C GLY A 12 9.57 -8.39 1.09
N GLU A 13 10.23 -7.78 0.09
CA GLU A 13 9.57 -6.97 -0.93
C GLU A 13 8.72 -7.84 -1.88
N THR A 14 7.50 -7.39 -2.13
CA THR A 14 6.59 -8.01 -3.08
C THR A 14 6.88 -7.49 -4.49
N VAL A 15 7.20 -8.40 -5.41
CA VAL A 15 7.42 -8.10 -6.83
C VAL A 15 6.35 -8.76 -7.69
N LEU A 16 5.95 -8.08 -8.75
CA LEU A 16 4.93 -8.52 -9.69
C LEU A 16 5.56 -8.80 -11.06
N LYS A 17 5.10 -9.88 -11.70
CA LYS A 17 5.52 -10.30 -13.03
C LYS A 17 4.74 -9.51 -14.07
N LEU A 18 5.42 -8.63 -14.78
CA LEU A 18 4.85 -7.86 -15.87
C LEU A 18 5.00 -8.63 -17.19
N THR A 19 3.91 -8.74 -17.94
CA THR A 19 3.90 -9.33 -19.29
C THR A 19 3.25 -8.40 -20.29
N LEU A 20 3.67 -8.50 -21.56
CA LEU A 20 3.01 -7.83 -22.66
C LEU A 20 1.78 -8.65 -23.07
N GLY A 21 0.60 -8.20 -22.63
CA GLY A 21 -0.67 -8.78 -23.08
C GLY A 21 -1.08 -8.14 -24.39
N ASN A 22 -1.28 -8.96 -25.42
CA ASN A 22 -2.12 -8.64 -26.57
C ASN A 22 -3.38 -9.49 -26.41
N ASP A 23 -4.58 -8.90 -26.53
CA ASP A 23 -5.85 -9.57 -26.19
C ASP A 23 -6.15 -10.84 -27.01
N ASN A 24 -5.38 -11.09 -28.08
CA ASN A 24 -5.54 -12.20 -29.03
C ASN A 24 -4.51 -13.33 -28.87
N VAL A 25 -3.70 -13.35 -27.81
CA VAL A 25 -2.59 -14.31 -27.67
C VAL A 25 -2.79 -15.21 -26.46
N ASP A 26 -2.70 -16.52 -26.68
CA ASP A 26 -2.78 -17.55 -25.64
C ASP A 26 -1.78 -17.28 -24.50
N ASN A 27 -2.15 -17.66 -23.29
CA ASN A 27 -1.41 -17.34 -22.06
C ASN A 27 0.07 -17.77 -22.10
N ASP A 28 0.39 -18.80 -22.90
CA ASP A 28 1.73 -19.39 -23.02
C ASP A 28 2.69 -18.58 -23.91
N GLU A 29 2.20 -17.62 -24.71
CA GLU A 29 3.03 -16.77 -25.59
C GLU A 29 3.19 -15.33 -25.07
N ARG A 30 2.70 -15.03 -23.86
CA ARG A 30 2.87 -13.70 -23.26
C ARG A 30 4.34 -13.42 -22.97
N ALA A 31 4.91 -12.48 -23.71
CA ALA A 31 6.31 -12.08 -23.52
C ALA A 31 6.53 -11.53 -22.10
N PHE A 32 7.37 -12.22 -21.32
CA PHE A 32 7.86 -11.73 -20.04
C PHE A 32 8.67 -10.46 -20.24
N LEU A 33 8.32 -9.41 -19.49
CA LEU A 33 9.03 -8.14 -19.56
C LEU A 33 10.00 -8.01 -18.39
N ALA A 34 9.49 -8.06 -17.15
CA ALA A 34 10.29 -7.86 -15.95
C ALA A 34 9.55 -8.29 -14.69
N TRP A 35 10.31 -8.49 -13.63
CA TRP A 35 9.83 -8.40 -12.25
C TRP A 35 9.94 -6.96 -11.78
N VAL A 36 8.83 -6.41 -11.29
CA VAL A 36 8.76 -5.01 -10.87
C VAL A 36 8.24 -4.95 -9.44
N PRO A 37 8.85 -4.15 -8.55
CA PRO A 37 8.32 -3.93 -7.21
C PRO A 37 6.87 -3.48 -7.26
N GLU A 38 6.02 -4.08 -6.44
CA GLU A 38 4.57 -3.82 -6.44
C GLU A 38 4.29 -2.33 -6.19
N HIS A 39 4.98 -1.68 -5.24
CA HIS A 39 4.82 -0.25 -4.99
C HIS A 39 5.18 0.59 -6.23
N THR A 40 6.19 0.21 -7.00
CA THR A 40 6.57 0.92 -8.23
C THR A 40 5.51 0.74 -9.32
N LEU A 41 4.92 -0.44 -9.40
CA LEU A 41 3.84 -0.75 -10.32
C LEU A 41 2.55 0.00 -9.92
N GLN A 42 2.18 -0.02 -8.65
CA GLN A 42 1.02 0.70 -8.13
C GLN A 42 1.12 2.22 -8.32
N ALA A 43 2.33 2.79 -8.26
CA ALA A 43 2.54 4.20 -8.57
C ALA A 43 2.35 4.56 -10.05
N LYS A 44 2.53 3.60 -10.97
CA LYS A 44 2.42 3.80 -12.42
C LYS A 44 1.08 3.39 -12.99
N ASP A 45 0.58 2.23 -12.55
CA ASP A 45 -0.63 1.57 -13.00
C ASP A 45 -1.25 0.80 -11.82
N ALA A 46 -1.94 1.54 -10.95
CA ALA A 46 -2.58 0.98 -9.75
C ALA A 46 -3.67 -0.03 -10.10
N GLU A 47 -4.44 0.23 -11.16
CA GLU A 47 -5.56 -0.60 -11.56
C GLU A 47 -5.10 -1.99 -12.00
N ALA A 48 -3.99 -2.10 -12.73
CA ALA A 48 -3.43 -3.40 -13.09
C ALA A 48 -3.02 -4.23 -11.85
N VAL A 49 -2.51 -3.58 -10.80
CA VAL A 49 -2.17 -4.24 -9.53
C VAL A 49 -3.44 -4.71 -8.81
N TYR A 50 -4.46 -3.86 -8.74
CA TYR A 50 -5.72 -4.18 -8.06
C TYR A 50 -6.45 -5.32 -8.76
N GLN A 51 -6.63 -5.23 -10.07
CA GLN A 51 -7.27 -6.29 -10.85
C GLN A 51 -6.54 -7.62 -10.71
N TYR A 52 -5.20 -7.60 -10.67
CA TYR A 52 -4.43 -8.80 -10.45
C TYR A 52 -4.74 -9.44 -9.10
N TRP A 53 -4.66 -8.69 -8.00
CA TRP A 53 -4.94 -9.24 -6.68
C TRP A 53 -6.40 -9.65 -6.51
N GLU A 54 -7.34 -8.87 -7.04
CA GLU A 54 -8.78 -9.18 -7.03
C GLU A 54 -9.12 -10.44 -7.85
N SER A 55 -8.35 -10.74 -8.89
CA SER A 55 -8.55 -11.95 -9.71
C SER A 55 -8.15 -13.24 -8.98
N LEU A 56 -7.31 -13.15 -7.93
CA LEU A 56 -6.80 -14.30 -7.21
C LEU A 56 -7.74 -14.69 -6.06
N PRO A 57 -7.94 -16.00 -5.82
CA PRO A 57 -8.76 -16.45 -4.71
C PRO A 57 -8.16 -16.01 -3.37
N GLY A 58 -8.99 -15.35 -2.56
CA GLY A 58 -8.60 -14.81 -1.25
C GLY A 58 -7.82 -13.50 -1.31
N GLY A 59 -7.59 -12.94 -2.50
CA GLY A 59 -6.92 -11.67 -2.68
C GLY A 59 -5.46 -11.67 -2.23
N ARG A 60 -4.87 -10.48 -2.13
CA ARG A 60 -3.48 -10.26 -1.75
C ARG A 60 -3.08 -10.93 -0.43
N ASP A 61 -3.90 -10.76 0.61
CA ASP A 61 -3.57 -11.25 1.95
C ASP A 61 -3.47 -12.76 2.06
N TYR A 62 -4.29 -13.47 1.30
CA TYR A 62 -4.23 -14.93 1.25
C TYR A 62 -2.95 -15.39 0.56
N GLN A 63 -2.66 -14.78 -0.59
CA GLN A 63 -1.48 -15.11 -1.40
C GLN A 63 -0.18 -14.81 -0.66
N LEU A 64 -0.12 -13.70 0.09
CA LEU A 64 1.05 -13.31 0.87
C LEU A 64 1.10 -13.95 2.27
N GLY A 65 0.10 -14.76 2.64
CA GLY A 65 0.06 -15.51 3.90
C GLY A 65 -0.30 -14.69 5.15
N TYR A 66 -0.69 -13.41 5.00
CA TYR A 66 -1.14 -12.57 6.11
C TYR A 66 -2.39 -13.13 6.80
N MET A 67 -3.32 -13.68 6.02
CA MET A 67 -4.52 -14.37 6.52
C MET A 67 -4.16 -15.55 7.46
N HIS A 68 -3.12 -16.32 7.15
CA HIS A 68 -2.70 -17.45 7.98
C HIS A 68 -2.10 -17.01 9.31
N GLN A 69 -1.32 -15.93 9.29
CA GLN A 69 -0.76 -15.33 10.51
C GLN A 69 -1.86 -14.77 11.41
N TRP A 70 -2.86 -14.09 10.83
CA TRP A 70 -3.99 -13.59 11.59
C TRP A 70 -4.87 -14.71 12.16
N ALA A 71 -5.14 -15.77 11.38
CA ALA A 71 -5.86 -16.93 11.87
C ALA A 71 -5.11 -17.65 13.01
N ALA A 72 -3.78 -17.78 12.91
CA ALA A 72 -2.95 -18.34 13.98
C ALA A 72 -2.97 -17.46 15.24
N ASN A 73 -2.90 -16.13 15.10
CA ASN A 73 -3.02 -15.19 16.21
C ASN A 73 -4.37 -15.32 16.92
N ARG A 74 -5.47 -15.41 16.17
CA ARG A 74 -6.81 -15.62 16.76
C ARG A 74 -6.90 -16.94 17.54
N ARG A 75 -6.29 -18.03 17.04
CA ARG A 75 -6.23 -19.32 17.77
C ARG A 75 -5.45 -19.22 19.08
N LEU A 76 -4.48 -18.32 19.16
CA LEU A 76 -3.67 -18.05 20.34
C LEU A 76 -4.30 -17.01 21.29
N GLY A 77 -5.57 -16.63 21.07
CA GLY A 77 -6.27 -15.62 21.89
C GLY A 77 -5.76 -14.19 21.68
N ARG A 78 -4.94 -13.95 20.65
CA ARG A 78 -4.51 -12.60 20.26
C ARG A 78 -5.59 -12.01 19.35
N HIS A 79 -6.36 -11.08 19.90
CA HIS A 79 -7.47 -10.43 19.21
C HIS A 79 -7.03 -9.29 18.28
N GLU A 80 -5.78 -8.83 18.42
CA GLU A 80 -5.19 -7.79 17.58
C GLU A 80 -4.29 -8.40 16.49
N GLN A 81 -3.94 -7.62 15.46
CA GLN A 81 -3.00 -7.98 14.39
C GLN A 81 -1.54 -7.99 14.89
N HIS A 82 -1.31 -8.70 16.00
CA HIS A 82 -0.02 -8.74 16.68
C HIS A 82 1.07 -9.31 15.76
N ASN A 83 2.14 -8.54 15.54
CA ASN A 83 3.26 -8.86 14.65
C ASN A 83 2.93 -8.98 13.15
N VAL A 84 1.75 -8.53 12.69
CA VAL A 84 1.45 -8.44 11.25
C VAL A 84 1.96 -7.10 10.74
N LYS A 85 3.05 -7.12 9.96
CA LYS A 85 3.58 -5.92 9.30
C LYS A 85 2.92 -5.77 7.94
N TRP A 86 2.06 -4.77 7.83
CA TRP A 86 1.46 -4.33 6.57
C TRP A 86 2.43 -3.47 5.77
N GLU A 87 2.39 -3.63 4.45
CA GLU A 87 3.19 -2.84 3.52
C GLU A 87 2.43 -1.55 3.19
N ILE A 88 3.07 -0.41 3.47
CA ILE A 88 2.50 0.93 3.30
C ILE A 88 2.90 1.42 1.92
N PHE A 89 1.93 1.79 1.10
CA PHE A 89 2.21 2.43 -0.18
C PHE A 89 2.50 3.92 0.02
N ARG A 90 1.61 4.65 0.70
CA ARG A 90 1.81 6.07 1.04
C ARG A 90 0.90 6.54 2.15
N VAL A 91 1.29 7.63 2.81
CA VAL A 91 0.39 8.39 3.70
C VAL A 91 -0.26 9.51 2.90
N LEU A 92 -1.60 9.59 2.94
CA LEU A 92 -2.39 10.52 2.14
C LEU A 92 -2.69 11.82 2.89
N LYS A 93 -3.16 11.70 4.14
CA LYS A 93 -3.69 12.81 4.94
C LYS A 93 -3.33 12.61 6.41
N PHE A 94 -3.46 13.69 7.18
CA PHE A 94 -3.45 13.63 8.63
C PHE A 94 -4.69 14.32 9.19
N ARG A 95 -5.09 13.93 10.39
CA ARG A 95 -6.08 14.64 11.19
C ARG A 95 -5.70 14.56 12.66
N VAL A 96 -6.08 15.56 13.43
CA VAL A 96 -5.90 15.54 14.89
C VAL A 96 -7.24 15.27 15.53
N ARG A 97 -7.34 14.19 16.32
CA ARG A 97 -8.55 13.79 17.04
C ARG A 97 -8.20 13.58 18.51
N LYS A 98 -8.92 14.24 19.42
CA LYS A 98 -8.71 14.10 20.88
C LYS A 98 -7.24 14.25 21.34
N ARG A 99 -6.49 15.18 20.72
CA ARG A 99 -5.04 15.43 20.94
C ARG A 99 -4.10 14.35 20.43
N GLU A 100 -4.60 13.33 19.73
CA GLU A 100 -3.78 12.34 19.02
C GLU A 100 -3.79 12.65 17.53
N THR A 101 -2.65 12.43 16.87
CA THR A 101 -2.53 12.55 15.42
C THR A 101 -2.81 11.20 14.78
N GLU A 102 -3.75 11.18 13.84
CA GLU A 102 -4.04 10.03 13.01
C GLU A 102 -3.62 10.34 11.56
N LEU A 103 -3.01 9.36 10.92
CA LEU A 103 -2.55 9.39 9.54
C LEU A 103 -3.42 8.46 8.70
N LEU A 104 -3.89 8.94 7.55
CA LEU A 104 -4.62 8.12 6.58
C LEU A 104 -3.59 7.38 5.72
N VAL A 105 -3.49 6.07 5.94
CA VAL A 105 -2.53 5.19 5.30
C VAL A 105 -3.18 4.51 4.11
N HIS A 106 -2.58 4.67 2.95
CA HIS A 106 -2.87 3.91 1.74
C HIS A 106 -1.99 2.67 1.71
N TRP A 107 -2.62 1.50 1.64
CA TRP A 107 -1.96 0.22 1.74
C TRP A 107 -1.49 -0.28 0.37
N GLN A 108 -0.37 -1.00 0.36
CA GLN A 108 0.16 -1.58 -0.87
C GLN A 108 -0.73 -2.71 -1.37
N GLY A 109 -1.08 -2.67 -2.65
CA GLY A 109 -1.94 -3.64 -3.33
C GLY A 109 -3.44 -3.53 -3.03
N TYR A 110 -3.85 -2.52 -2.26
CA TYR A 110 -5.25 -2.21 -1.95
C TYR A 110 -5.69 -0.93 -2.63
N ARG A 111 -7.00 -0.77 -2.86
CA ARG A 111 -7.54 0.45 -3.46
C ARG A 111 -7.51 1.61 -2.46
N GLU A 112 -7.53 2.85 -2.97
CA GLU A 112 -7.45 4.04 -2.11
C GLU A 112 -8.64 4.12 -1.14
N GLU A 113 -9.79 3.59 -1.52
CA GLU A 113 -11.01 3.52 -0.71
C GLU A 113 -10.84 2.63 0.53
N GLU A 114 -9.89 1.70 0.50
CA GLU A 114 -9.56 0.81 1.61
C GLU A 114 -8.51 1.42 2.57
N SER A 115 -8.10 2.67 2.30
CA SER A 115 -7.20 3.41 3.18
C SER A 115 -7.78 3.55 4.58
N SER A 116 -6.91 3.41 5.59
CA SER A 116 -7.34 3.39 6.99
C SER A 116 -6.62 4.43 7.83
N TRP A 117 -7.31 4.96 8.85
CA TRP A 117 -6.73 5.89 9.81
C TRP A 117 -5.93 5.13 10.86
N VAL A 118 -4.63 5.39 10.93
CA VAL A 118 -3.69 4.77 11.87
C VAL A 118 -3.09 5.85 12.75
N LEU A 119 -2.88 5.57 14.04
CA LEU A 119 -2.23 6.51 14.93
C LEU A 119 -0.78 6.74 14.50
N GLU A 120 -0.33 8.00 14.57
CA GLU A 120 1.05 8.36 14.21
C GLU A 120 2.07 7.55 14.99
N ARG A 121 1.86 7.35 16.31
CA ARG A 121 2.75 6.55 17.16
C ARG A 121 2.87 5.09 16.73
N ASP A 122 1.78 4.50 16.28
CA ASP A 122 1.75 3.09 15.86
C ASP A 122 2.42 2.96 14.49
N LEU A 123 2.17 3.92 13.60
CA LEU A 123 2.82 3.99 12.29
C LEU A 123 4.32 4.25 12.40
N ASP A 124 4.75 5.08 13.35
CA ASP A 124 6.17 5.38 13.60
C ASP A 124 6.90 4.14 14.15
N GLN A 125 6.24 3.33 14.99
CA GLN A 125 6.80 2.07 15.47
C GLN A 125 6.94 1.02 14.34
N GLN A 126 6.02 1.02 13.36
CA GLN A 126 6.04 0.08 12.25
C GLN A 126 6.98 0.52 11.11
N SER A 127 6.90 1.79 10.72
CA SER A 127 7.59 2.38 9.58
C SER A 127 7.89 3.88 9.83
N PRO A 128 8.96 4.19 10.58
CA PRO A 128 9.33 5.57 10.91
C PRO A 128 9.70 6.37 9.65
N GLU A 129 10.18 5.69 8.61
CA GLU A 129 10.54 6.30 7.33
C GLU A 129 9.32 6.86 6.60
N ALA A 130 8.16 6.17 6.66
CA ALA A 130 6.93 6.63 6.04
C ALA A 130 6.39 7.91 6.72
N VAL A 131 6.40 7.93 8.06
CA VAL A 131 5.98 9.09 8.87
C VAL A 131 6.90 10.28 8.59
N THR A 132 8.21 10.07 8.65
CA THR A 132 9.22 11.11 8.38
C THR A 132 9.08 11.68 6.98
N SER A 133 8.89 10.82 5.97
CA SER A 133 8.73 11.23 4.58
C SER A 133 7.46 12.04 4.36
N PHE A 134 6.35 11.61 4.97
CA PHE A 134 5.09 12.35 4.94
C PHE A 134 5.23 13.76 5.51
N TRP A 135 5.79 13.90 6.72
CA TRP A 135 5.95 15.22 7.35
C TRP A 135 6.93 16.11 6.59
N LYS A 136 8.03 15.57 6.06
CA LYS A 136 8.96 16.32 5.21
C LYS A 136 8.26 16.89 3.97
N GLN A 137 7.43 16.10 3.30
CA GLN A 137 6.67 16.56 2.14
C GLN A 137 5.61 17.59 2.55
N HIS A 138 4.90 17.34 3.65
CA HIS A 138 3.86 18.24 4.14
C HIS A 138 4.41 19.60 4.54
N LEU A 139 5.54 19.64 5.27
CA LEU A 139 6.23 20.88 5.66
C LEU A 139 6.67 21.70 4.45
N LYS A 140 7.14 21.05 3.37
CA LYS A 140 7.47 21.72 2.10
C LYS A 140 6.22 22.33 1.45
N SER A 141 5.12 21.58 1.42
CA SER A 141 3.84 22.04 0.87
C SER A 141 3.25 23.23 1.64
N VAL A 142 3.35 23.23 2.98
CA VAL A 142 2.86 24.33 3.83
C VAL A 142 3.68 25.61 3.59
N LYS A 143 5.00 25.49 3.44
CA LYS A 143 5.88 26.64 3.13
C LYS A 143 5.66 27.21 1.72
N ALA A 144 5.17 26.39 0.79
CA ALA A 144 4.93 26.79 -0.60
C ALA A 144 3.55 27.43 -0.84
N ALA A 145 2.60 27.31 0.09
CA ALA A 145 1.27 27.88 -0.07
C ALA A 145 1.28 29.41 0.18
N PRO A 146 0.99 30.26 -0.83
CA PRO A 146 0.90 31.69 -0.60
C PRO A 146 -0.37 32.01 0.18
N TRP A 147 -0.21 32.62 1.36
CA TRP A 147 -1.33 33.16 2.16
C TRP A 147 -2.14 34.17 1.33
N LYS A 148 -3.28 33.74 0.77
CA LYS A 148 -4.29 34.68 0.27
C LYS A 148 -5.03 35.25 1.48
N ARG A 149 -4.52 36.38 2.00
CA ARG A 149 -5.27 37.26 2.90
C ARG A 149 -6.56 37.69 2.19
N THR A 150 -7.66 37.00 2.47
CA THR A 150 -8.98 37.47 2.04
C THR A 150 -9.34 38.64 2.95
N ARG A 151 -9.12 39.87 2.47
CA ARG A 151 -9.71 41.08 3.08
C ARG A 151 -11.23 40.93 2.97
N ARG A 152 -11.90 40.62 4.06
CA ARG A 152 -13.36 40.78 4.18
C ARG A 152 -13.65 42.29 4.15
N ARG A 153 -14.54 42.70 3.26
CA ARG A 153 -15.11 44.04 3.14
C ARG A 153 -16.35 44.11 4.01
#